data_AF-A0A1E8EY55-F1
#
_entry.id   AF-A0A1E8EY55-F1
#
_cell.length_a   1.000
_cell.length_b   1.000
_cell.length_c   1.000
_cell.angle_alpha   90.00
_cell.angle_beta   90.00
_cell.angle_gamma   90.00
#
_symmetry.space_group_name_H-M   'P 1'
#
loop_
_entity.id
_entity.type
_entity.pdbx_description
1 polymer ?
#
loop_
_entity_poly.entity_id
_entity_poly.type
_entity_poly.pdbx_seq_one_letter_code
_entity_poly.pdbx_strand_id
1 'polypeptide(L)'
;MKAWLVLLAEVFGFAIITLILYNLLKIFVLSKVKVKYWTKWVVLAIAALVFVFPPIMGHNLVGTKWQYVQSGIFVLLFLWFMDLMGWTGGQRVDKNKEVVIRPKAKPNRVKNKEKKK
;
A
#
# COMPACT_ATOMS: atom_id res chain seq x y z
N MET A 1 -36.46 -10.30 2.57
CA MET A 1 -35.27 -11.16 2.33
C MET A 1 -34.51 -10.84 1.03
N LYS A 2 -35.18 -10.54 -0.10
CA LYS A 2 -34.49 -10.23 -1.38
C LYS A 2 -33.68 -8.92 -1.37
N ALA A 3 -34.15 -7.86 -0.70
CA ALA A 3 -33.47 -6.56 -0.70
C ALA A 3 -32.04 -6.61 -0.13
N TRP A 4 -31.80 -7.39 0.93
CA TRP A 4 -30.48 -7.57 1.52
C TRP A 4 -29.48 -8.25 0.57
N LEU A 5 -29.95 -9.23 -0.21
CA LEU A 5 -29.13 -9.91 -1.22
C LEU A 5 -28.74 -8.98 -2.37
N VAL A 6 -29.68 -8.12 -2.80
CA VAL A 6 -29.41 -7.11 -3.85
C VAL A 6 -28.36 -6.10 -3.36
N LEU A 7 -28.52 -5.58 -2.14
CA LEU A 7 -27.54 -4.66 -1.54
C LEU A 7 -26.15 -5.30 -1.40
N LEU A 8 -26.08 -6.56 -0.96
CA LEU A 8 -24.81 -7.27 -0.88
C LEU A 8 -24.16 -7.43 -2.25
N ALA A 9 -24.93 -7.77 -3.28
CA ALA A 9 -24.42 -7.90 -4.64
C ALA A 9 -23.90 -6.56 -5.19
N GLU A 10 -24.59 -5.45 -4.93
CA GLU A 10 -24.15 -4.10 -5.32
C GLU A 10 -22.84 -3.70 -4.64
N VAL A 11 -22.72 -3.93 -3.33
CA VAL A 11 -21.49 -3.65 -2.57
C VAL A 11 -20.34 -4.52 -3.08
N PHE A 12 -20.59 -5.80 -3.35
CA PHE A 12 -19.57 -6.71 -3.86
C PHE A 12 -19.12 -6.33 -5.27
N GLY A 13 -20.06 -5.98 -6.15
CA GLY A 13 -19.77 -5.47 -7.49
C GLY A 13 -18.94 -4.18 -7.45
N PHE A 14 -19.33 -3.24 -6.59
CA PHE A 14 -18.58 -2.00 -6.38
C PHE A 14 -17.14 -2.27 -5.88
N ALA A 15 -16.98 -3.20 -4.94
CA ALA A 15 -15.67 -3.58 -4.42
C ALA A 15 -14.77 -4.16 -5.52
N ILE A 16 -15.29 -5.08 -6.33
CA ILE A 16 -14.55 -5.69 -7.45
C ILE A 16 -14.11 -4.61 -8.45
N ILE A 17 -15.03 -3.73 -8.85
CA ILE A 17 -14.72 -2.64 -9.80
C ILE A 17 -13.62 -1.73 -9.23
N THR A 18 -13.73 -1.36 -7.95
CA THR A 18 -12.75 -0.49 -7.29
C THR A 18 -11.37 -1.14 -7.22
N LEU A 19 -11.29 -2.45 -6.96
CA LEU A 19 -10.02 -3.19 -6.92
C LEU A 19 -9.37 -3.32 -8.30
N ILE A 20 -10.16 -3.59 -9.35
CA ILE A 20 -9.67 -3.61 -10.73
C ILE A 20 -9.11 -2.24 -11.09
N LEU A 21 -9.87 -1.17 -10.82
CA LEU A 21 -9.47 0.20 -11.07
C LEU A 21 -8.18 0.54 -10.30
N TYR A 22 -8.08 0.18 -9.02
CA TYR A 22 -6.88 0.37 -8.23
C TYR A 22 -5.67 -0.34 -8.83
N ASN A 23 -5.80 -1.59 -9.25
CA ASN A 23 -4.69 -2.34 -9.84
C ASN A 23 -4.20 -1.70 -11.14
N LEU A 24 -5.11 -1.17 -11.97
CA LEU A 24 -4.74 -0.40 -13.16
C LEU A 24 -3.99 0.89 -12.76
N LEU A 25 -4.53 1.68 -11.84
CA LEU A 25 -3.86 2.89 -11.33
C LEU A 25 -2.49 2.57 -10.74
N LYS A 26 -2.36 1.44 -10.04
CA LYS A 26 -1.11 1.00 -9.45
C LYS A 26 -0.04 0.76 -10.50
N ILE A 27 -0.38 0.08 -11.60
CA ILE A 27 0.56 -0.19 -12.68
C ILE A 27 0.98 1.11 -13.38
N PHE A 28 0.02 1.95 -13.77
CA PHE A 28 0.28 3.11 -14.61
C PHE A 28 0.83 4.33 -13.86
N VAL A 29 0.29 4.62 -12.68
CA VAL A 29 0.56 5.87 -11.94
C VAL A 29 1.34 5.59 -10.66
N LEU A 30 0.83 4.72 -9.78
CA LEU A 30 1.37 4.59 -8.42
C LEU A 30 2.75 3.93 -8.39
N SER A 31 3.06 3.04 -9.35
CA SER A 31 4.38 2.40 -9.49
C SER A 31 5.51 3.39 -9.82
N LYS A 32 5.17 4.55 -10.41
CA LYS A 32 6.14 5.57 -10.81
C LYS A 32 6.43 6.57 -9.70
N VAL A 33 5.61 6.61 -8.64
CA VAL A 33 5.78 7.54 -7.53
C VAL A 33 6.93 7.06 -6.63
N LYS A 34 8.03 7.82 -6.59
CA LYS A 34 9.13 7.58 -5.65
C LYS A 34 8.63 7.84 -4.22
N VAL A 35 8.37 6.77 -3.48
CA VAL A 35 7.84 6.85 -2.12
C VAL A 35 8.94 7.34 -1.17
N LYS A 36 8.89 8.62 -0.78
CA LYS A 36 9.67 9.15 0.35
C LYS A 36 8.87 8.92 1.64
N TYR A 37 9.54 8.95 2.80
CA TYR A 37 8.91 8.78 4.11
C TYR A 37 7.72 9.73 4.38
N TRP A 38 7.68 10.90 3.74
CA TRP A 38 6.61 11.90 3.86
C TRP A 38 5.40 11.61 2.98
N THR A 39 5.56 10.92 1.85
CA THR A 39 4.50 10.72 0.86
C THR A 39 3.31 9.96 1.44
N LYS A 40 3.55 8.98 2.33
CA LYS A 40 2.47 8.22 2.99
C LYS A 40 1.52 9.11 3.80
N TRP A 41 2.05 10.07 4.56
CA TRP A 41 1.24 10.95 5.39
C TRP A 41 0.49 11.99 4.55
N VAL A 42 1.09 12.42 3.44
CA VAL A 42 0.43 13.30 2.46
C VAL A 42 -0.78 12.59 1.84
N VAL A 43 -0.63 11.33 1.41
CA VAL A 43 -1.74 10.55 0.84
C VAL A 43 -2.85 10.35 1.88
N LEU A 44 -2.50 10.10 3.14
CA LEU A 44 -3.48 9.99 4.22
C LEU A 44 -4.21 11.32 4.47
N ALA A 45 -3.50 12.44 4.48
CA ALA A 45 -4.10 13.76 4.65
C ALA A 45 -5.07 14.10 3.51
N ILE A 46 -4.71 13.76 2.26
CA ILE A 46 -5.58 13.93 1.10
C ILE A 46 -6.83 13.04 1.23
N ALA A 47 -6.67 11.77 1.62
CA ALA A 47 -7.81 10.87 1.85
C ALA A 47 -8.75 11.42 2.93
N ALA A 48 -8.21 11.89 4.06
CA ALA A 48 -8.98 12.52 5.12
C ALA A 48 -9.69 13.78 4.63
N LEU A 49 -9.02 14.62 3.85
CA LEU A 49 -9.64 15.82 3.27
C LEU A 49 -10.81 15.44 2.37
N VAL A 50 -10.66 14.49 1.45
CA VAL A 50 -11.74 14.02 0.58
C VAL A 50 -12.93 13.46 1.38
N PHE A 51 -12.67 12.84 2.52
CA PHE A 51 -13.72 12.31 3.39
C PHE A 51 -14.51 13.43 4.09
N VAL A 52 -13.82 14.44 4.64
CA VAL A 52 -14.43 15.51 5.45
C VAL A 52 -14.90 16.69 4.59
N PHE A 53 -14.47 16.79 3.32
CA PHE A 53 -14.78 17.92 2.43
C PHE A 53 -16.29 18.15 2.19
N PRO A 54 -17.12 17.14 1.81
CA PRO A 54 -18.54 17.39 1.57
C PRO A 54 -19.33 17.89 2.78
N PRO A 55 -19.19 17.32 4.00
CA PRO A 55 -19.91 17.84 5.15
C PRO A 55 -19.46 19.25 5.54
N ILE A 56 -18.18 19.61 5.36
CA ILE A 56 -17.70 20.98 5.61
C ILE A 56 -18.32 21.99 4.65
N MET A 57 -18.53 21.63 3.38
CA MET A 57 -19.16 22.50 2.39
C MET A 57 -20.68 22.60 2.51
N GLY A 58 -21.30 21.94 3.51
CA GLY A 58 -22.75 21.90 3.66
C GLY A 58 -23.46 21.09 2.56
N HIS A 59 -22.72 20.36 1.73
CA HIS A 59 -23.27 19.50 0.68
C HIS A 59 -23.45 18.09 1.24
N ASN A 60 -24.69 17.75 1.63
CA ASN A 60 -25.05 16.39 1.99
C ASN A 60 -25.16 15.54 0.73
N LEU A 61 -24.11 14.77 0.44
CA LEU A 61 -24.09 13.84 -0.70
C LEU A 61 -24.88 12.55 -0.43
N VAL A 62 -25.40 12.38 0.79
CA VAL A 62 -26.13 11.19 1.24
C VAL A 62 -27.34 10.93 0.34
N GLY A 63 -27.41 9.75 -0.27
CA GLY A 63 -28.48 9.36 -1.20
C GLY A 63 -28.30 9.81 -2.65
N THR A 64 -27.24 10.57 -2.95
CA THR A 64 -26.90 10.99 -4.32
C THR A 64 -25.86 10.06 -4.93
N LYS A 65 -25.87 9.89 -6.27
CA LYS A 65 -24.86 9.11 -7.00
C LYS A 65 -23.41 9.54 -6.68
N TRP A 66 -23.21 10.81 -6.32
CA TRP A 66 -21.94 11.38 -5.88
C TRP A 66 -21.35 10.73 -4.63
N GLN A 67 -22.18 10.15 -3.76
CA GLN A 67 -21.72 9.43 -2.58
C GLN A 67 -20.83 8.24 -2.96
N TYR A 68 -21.21 7.48 -3.99
CA TYR A 68 -20.43 6.33 -4.46
C TYR A 68 -19.11 6.74 -5.08
N VAL A 69 -19.11 7.85 -5.83
CA VAL A 69 -17.89 8.39 -6.46
C VAL A 69 -16.91 8.87 -5.39
N GLN A 70 -17.39 9.65 -4.42
CA GLN A 70 -16.56 10.12 -3.30
C GLN A 70 -16.02 8.94 -2.48
N SER A 71 -16.87 7.97 -2.14
CA SER A 71 -16.46 6.78 -1.40
C SER A 71 -15.42 5.96 -2.17
N GLY A 72 -15.59 5.82 -3.49
CA GLY A 72 -14.62 5.14 -4.35
C GLY A 72 -13.27 5.84 -4.38
N ILE A 73 -13.25 7.16 -4.54
CA ILE A 73 -12.01 7.96 -4.50
C ILE A 73 -11.32 7.82 -3.14
N PHE A 74 -12.08 7.90 -2.04
CA PHE A 74 -11.55 7.69 -0.70
C PHE A 74 -10.92 6.31 -0.54
N VAL A 75 -11.63 5.26 -0.95
CA VAL A 75 -11.13 3.87 -0.90
C VAL A 75 -9.84 3.72 -1.72
N LEU A 76 -9.78 4.28 -2.94
CA LEU A 76 -8.57 4.23 -3.77
C LEU A 76 -7.37 4.91 -3.10
N LEU A 77 -7.56 6.10 -2.54
CA LEU A 77 -6.51 6.84 -1.82
C LEU A 77 -6.07 6.09 -0.56
N PHE A 78 -7.02 5.51 0.17
CA PHE A 78 -6.73 4.75 1.38
C PHE A 78 -6.00 3.43 1.06
N LEU A 79 -6.41 2.72 0.01
CA LEU A 79 -5.75 1.51 -0.45
C LEU A 79 -4.31 1.80 -0.89
N TRP A 80 -4.11 2.94 -1.55
CA TRP A 80 -2.77 3.43 -1.88
C TRP A 80 -1.95 3.72 -0.62
N PHE A 81 -2.52 4.39 0.38
CA PHE A 81 -1.86 4.60 1.66
C PHE A 81 -1.42 3.29 2.33
N MET A 82 -2.28 2.26 2.36
CA MET A 82 -1.93 0.94 2.90
C MET A 82 -0.78 0.29 2.13
N ASP A 83 -0.73 0.45 0.81
CA ASP A 83 0.36 -0.03 -0.04
C ASP A 83 1.68 0.68 0.29
N LEU A 84 1.63 2.00 0.51
CA LEU A 84 2.79 2.81 0.94
C LEU A 84 3.28 2.45 2.35
N MET A 85 2.36 2.07 3.25
CA MET A 85 2.70 1.57 4.58
C MET A 85 3.40 0.20 4.54
N GLY A 86 3.31 -0.52 3.42
CA GLY A 86 3.92 -1.84 3.22
C GLY A 86 3.02 -3.00 3.66
N TRP A 87 1.71 -2.76 3.84
CA TRP A 87 0.78 -3.77 4.34
C TRP A 87 0.46 -4.85 3.29
N THR A 88 0.56 -4.50 2.02
CA THR A 88 0.24 -5.31 0.84
C THR A 88 1.44 -6.10 0.28
N GLY A 89 2.57 -6.16 1.00
CA GLY A 89 3.74 -6.94 0.60
C GLY A 89 4.44 -6.47 -0.69
N GLY A 90 4.02 -5.33 -1.26
CA GLY A 90 4.57 -4.74 -2.47
C GLY A 90 5.99 -4.21 -2.28
N GLN A 91 6.96 -5.11 -2.42
CA GLN A 91 8.40 -4.86 -2.65
C GLN A 91 9.00 -3.66 -1.91
N ARG A 92 9.24 -3.82 -0.60
CA ARG A 92 10.53 -3.43 -0.03
C ARG A 92 11.46 -4.63 -0.06
N VAL A 93 11.70 -5.19 -1.25
CA VAL A 93 12.96 -5.92 -1.42
C VAL A 93 13.99 -4.81 -1.47
N ASP A 94 14.63 -4.58 -0.32
CA ASP A 94 15.85 -3.80 -0.23
C ASP A 94 16.84 -4.37 -1.25
N LYS A 95 16.78 -3.89 -2.50
CA LYS A 95 17.83 -4.10 -3.50
C LYS A 95 19.15 -3.44 -3.05
N ASN A 96 19.08 -2.63 -1.99
CA ASN A 96 20.19 -1.96 -1.33
C ASN A 96 20.68 -2.66 -0.06
N LYS A 97 20.18 -3.86 0.29
CA LYS A 97 20.99 -4.74 1.13
C LYS A 97 22.12 -5.23 0.24
N GLU A 98 23.15 -4.41 0.15
CA GLU A 98 24.44 -4.82 -0.36
C GLU A 98 24.76 -6.12 0.37
N VAL A 99 24.70 -7.24 -0.35
CA VAL A 99 25.21 -8.51 0.15
C VAL A 99 26.70 -8.29 0.16
N VAL A 100 27.21 -7.69 1.23
CA VAL A 100 28.64 -7.54 1.45
C VAL A 100 29.14 -8.97 1.62
N ILE A 101 29.61 -9.56 0.51
CA ILE A 101 30.33 -10.82 0.52
C ILE A 101 31.64 -10.51 1.24
N ARG A 102 31.58 -10.51 2.58
CA ARG A 102 32.78 -10.42 3.40
C ARG A 102 33.56 -11.70 3.11
N PRO A 103 34.84 -11.61 2.76
CA PRO A 103 35.66 -12.80 2.61
C PRO A 103 35.56 -13.59 3.93
N LYS A 104 35.23 -14.89 3.82
CA LYS A 104 35.23 -15.78 4.98
C LYS A 104 36.61 -15.70 5.62
N ALA A 105 36.65 -15.66 6.95
CA ALA A 105 37.91 -15.59 7.68
C ALA A 105 38.85 -16.72 7.20
N LYS A 106 40.13 -16.38 6.98
CA LYS A 106 41.16 -17.37 6.65
C LYS A 106 41.13 -18.45 7.74
N PRO A 107 40.98 -19.74 7.39
CA PRO A 107 41.02 -20.79 8.39
C PRO A 107 42.35 -20.68 9.13
N ASN A 108 42.28 -20.50 10.44
CA ASN A 108 43.48 -20.49 11.28
C ASN A 108 44.02 -21.93 11.27
N ARG A 109 44.88 -22.25 10.30
CA ARG A 109 45.54 -23.54 10.20
C ARG A 109 46.51 -23.61 11.37
N VAL A 110 46.06 -24.23 12.46
CA VAL A 110 46.82 -24.45 13.68
C VAL A 110 48.20 -24.94 13.31
N LYS A 111 49.19 -24.09 13.52
CA LYS A 111 50.60 -24.35 13.23
C LYS A 111 51.27 -24.87 14.51
N ASN A 112 50.69 -25.86 15.18
CA ASN A 112 51.43 -26.61 16.20
C ASN A 112 52.22 -27.70 15.49
N LYS A 113 53.37 -27.29 14.93
CA LYS A 113 54.50 -28.21 14.76
C LYS A 113 55.00 -28.54 16.16
N GLU A 114 55.04 -29.82 16.47
CA GLU A 114 55.88 -30.48 17.48
C GLU A 114 56.38 -29.61 18.64
N LYS A 115 55.81 -29.80 19.84
CA LYS A 115 56.65 -29.75 21.05
C LYS A 115 57.06 -31.18 21.37
N LYS A 116 58.24 -31.57 20.88
CA LYS A 116 59.00 -32.72 21.39
C LYS A 116 59.38 -32.46 22.85
N LYS A 117 59.04 -33.40 23.73
CA LYS A 117 59.96 -34.04 24.69
C LYS A 117 59.34 -35.35 25.15
#